data_AF-A0A3L7X2Q9-F1
#
_entry.id   AF-A0A3L7X2Q9-F1
#
_cell.length_a   1.000
_cell.length_b   1.000
_cell.length_c   1.000
_cell.angle_alpha   90.00
_cell.angle_beta   90.00
_cell.angle_gamma   90.00
#
_symmetry.space_group_name_H-M   'P 1'
#
loop_
_entity.id
_entity.type
_entity.pdbx_description
1 polymer ?
#
loop_
_entity_poly.entity_id
_entity_poly.type
_entity_poly.pdbx_seq_one_letter_code
_entity_poly.pdbx_strand_id
1 'polypeptide(L)' 'MEWPKVSVVVLNYNGKQHLADCLSSLLELDYPTEKLELLLVDN' A
#
# COMPACT_ATOMS: atom_id res chain seq x y z
N MET A 1 -1.28 21.48 8.60
CA MET A 1 -0.09 20.97 7.87
C MET A 1 -0.59 20.29 6.61
N GLU A 2 0.09 20.51 5.48
CA GLU A 2 -0.27 19.86 4.22
C GLU A 2 0.56 18.58 4.06
N TRP A 3 -0.12 17.45 3.89
CA TRP A 3 0.51 16.16 3.62
C TRP A 3 0.90 16.02 2.13
N PRO A 4 2.04 15.40 1.78
CA PRO A 4 2.41 15.14 0.40
C PRO A 4 1.49 14.09 -0.25
N LYS A 5 1.62 13.85 -1.56
CA LYS A 5 1.09 12.63 -2.17
C LYS A 5 2.15 11.53 -2.06
N VAL A 6 1.73 10.31 -1.74
CA VAL A 6 2.61 9.15 -1.56
C VAL A 6 2.09 7.99 -2.39
N SER A 7 2.99 7.38 -3.17
CA SER A 7 2.73 6.13 -3.86
C SER A 7 3.54 5.02 -3.18
N VAL A 8 2.87 3.96 -2.72
CA VAL A 8 3.48 2.77 -2.14
C VAL A 8 3.43 1.67 -3.19
N VAL A 9 4.61 1.21 -3.61
CA VAL A 9 4.74 0.12 -4.60
C VAL A 9 5.09 -1.17 -3.86
N VAL A 10 4.18 -2.14 -3.91
CA VAL A 10 4.35 -3.47 -3.32
C VAL A 10 4.76 -4.42 -4.44
N LEU A 11 5.98 -4.96 -4.37
CA LEU A 11 6.43 -6.03 -5.26
C LEU A 11 6.05 -7.38 -4.65
N ASN A 12 5.39 -8.23 -5.43
CA ASN A 12 4.99 -9.57 -5.02
C ASN A 12 5.65 -10.62 -5.93
N TYR A 13 6.16 -11.69 -5.31
CA TYR A 13 6.62 -12.89 -5.99
C TYR A 13 6.23 -14.10 -5.14
N ASN A 14 5.25 -14.88 -5.57
CA ASN A 14 4.68 -16.01 -4.81
C ASN A 14 4.27 -15.67 -3.36
N GLY A 15 3.99 -14.41 -3.04
CA GLY A 15 3.76 -13.90 -1.68
C GLY A 15 2.32 -13.95 -1.19
N LYS A 16 1.46 -14.80 -1.77
CA LYS A 16 0.01 -14.83 -1.50
C LYS A 16 -0.36 -14.83 -0.02
N GLN A 17 0.40 -15.53 0.82
CA GLN A 17 0.19 -15.63 2.26
C GLN A 17 0.44 -14.31 3.03
N HIS A 18 1.17 -13.36 2.44
CA HIS A 18 1.49 -12.07 3.05
C HIS A 18 0.65 -10.92 2.50
N LEU A 19 0.05 -11.11 1.32
CA LEU A 19 -0.67 -10.05 0.61
C LEU A 19 -1.84 -9.49 1.41
N ALA A 20 -2.63 -10.35 2.07
CA ALA A 20 -3.79 -9.91 2.83
C ALA A 20 -3.38 -8.99 3.98
N ASP A 21 -2.51 -9.46 4.87
CA ASP A 21 -2.06 -8.69 6.03
C ASP A 21 -1.31 -7.41 5.62
N CYS A 22 -0.48 -7.49 4.58
CA CYS A 22 0.26 -6.34 4.06
C CYS A 22 -0.69 -5.25 3.52
N LEU A 23 -1.61 -5.61 2.61
CA LEU A 23 -2.53 -4.63 2.03
C LEU A 23 -3.50 -4.07 3.06
N SER A 24 -4.01 -4.90 3.99
CA SER A 24 -4.84 -4.44 5.10
C SER A 24 -4.10 -3.41 5.96
N SER A 25 -2.84 -3.66 6.32
CA SER A 25 -2.04 -2.70 7.12
C SER A 25 -1.82 -1.36 6.41
N LEU A 26 -1.69 -1.37 5.08
CA LEU A 26 -1.52 -0.15 4.28
C LEU A 26 -2.81 0.67 4.16
N LEU A 27 -3.96 -0.01 4.16
CA LEU A 27 -5.28 0.64 4.12
C LEU A 27 -5.68 1.24 5.48
N GLU A 28 -5.07 0.79 6.58
CA GLU A 28 -5.33 1.25 7.94
C GLU A 28 -4.37 2.35 8.41
N LEU A 29 -3.51 2.87 7.53
CA LEU A 29 -2.60 3.97 7.85
C LEU A 29 -3.39 5.23 8.26
N ASP A 30 -2.91 5.93 9.29
CA ASP A 30 -3.36 7.29 9.64
C ASP A 30 -2.77 8.30 8.65
N TYR A 31 -3.15 8.16 7.38
CA TYR A 31 -2.76 9.00 6.26
C TYR A 31 -3.99 9.34 5.41
N PRO A 32 -4.11 10.56 4.88
CA PRO A 32 -5.24 10.92 4.04
C PRO A 32 -5.35 10.00 2.81
N THR A 33 -6.46 9.25 2.70
CA THR A 33 -6.65 8.22 1.67
C THR A 33 -6.60 8.79 0.26
N GLU A 34 -7.08 10.02 0.07
CA GLU A 34 -7.03 10.75 -1.21
C GLU A 34 -5.61 11.16 -1.65
N LYS A 35 -4.61 10.99 -0.76
CA LYS A 35 -3.20 11.28 -1.00
C LYS A 35 -2.33 10.02 -1.01
N LEU A 36 -2.92 8.83 -0.80
CA LEU A 36 -2.24 7.55 -0.81
C LEU A 36 -2.62 6.76 -2.07
N GLU A 37 -1.61 6.37 -2.84
CA GLU A 37 -1.75 5.46 -3.99
C GLU A 37 -1.05 4.13 -3.66
N LEU A 38 -1.75 3.02 -3.83
CA LEU A 38 -1.19 1.67 -3.66
C LEU A 38 -1.07 0.98 -5.02
N LEU A 39 0.15 0.59 -5.41
CA LEU A 39 0.43 -0.16 -6.63
C LEU A 39 1.01 -1.52 -6.29
N LEU A 40 0.28 -2.60 -6.60
CA LEU A 40 0.78 -3.97 -6.51
C LEU A 40 1.37 -4.39 -7.85
N VAL A 41 2.63 -4.81 -7.84
CA VAL A 41 3.30 -5.40 -9.00
C VAL A 41 3.56 -6.87 -8.70
N ASP A 42 2.99 -7.75 -9.51
CA ASP A 42 3.20 -9.20 -9.43
C ASP A 42 4.24 -9.64 -10.46
N ASN A 43 5.24 -10.39 -10.01
CA ASN A 43 6.36 -10.89 -10.83
C ASN A 43 6.28 -12.41 -11.05
#